data_AF-A0A4V0HW72-F1
#
_entry.id   AF-A0A4V0HW72-F1
#
_cell.length_a   1.000
_cell.length_b   1.000
_cell.length_c   1.000
_cell.angle_alpha   90.00
_cell.angle_beta   90.00
_cell.angle_gamma   90.00
#
_symmetry.space_group_name_H-M   'P 1'
#
loop_
_entity.id
_entity.type
_entity.pdbx_description
1 polymer ?
#
loop_
_entity_poly.entity_id
_entity_poly.type
_entity_poly.pdbx_seq_one_letter_code
_entity_poly.pdbx_strand_id
1 'polypeptide(L)'
;MEPSIFLDFHLPNAATWLYFSLILTLTLFFQFARPFCVRNLDLLTLFLLSPGFLLLQEAHHLITVGRTERGERELILGYSWLLAGSAYWFVRAVVDVGLVRRPSVSPNLTTAGLACLGVAMFVGQASVALRRTADPSESVQVGRRPAPIEQVRGQATAVVRQAPTEAIQSASPDDLRFWVERTLCMTCHAAVVVALLLIGVQHFQDRAAGIGMATLYLLVPYTAFDIGRQLHHVWPTAFLVWAVYCYRRPVLSGWLLGLAAGTALFPALLFPLWLGFYARRGAGRFARSFLGAVAVSVGITGLVTTGWSGDATFGIATTLSLPDWQPWKEPTAESIWTGAHWAYRLPLFVLYVAFLVGVSVWPSPKNLSHLISLSAALLIGVQFWHADRGGVYVLWYLPLLVMLVFRPNLSAAEPPNWEPSAGLVSRLAGAAWRRVRPARPEPPNQLAV
;
A
#
# COMPACT_ATOMS: atom_id res chain seq x y z
N MET A 1 33.63 15.23 14.95
CA MET A 1 34.09 15.39 13.55
C MET A 1 33.07 16.28 12.86
N GLU A 2 33.51 17.29 12.13
CA GLU A 2 32.61 18.04 11.25
C GLU A 2 32.14 17.12 10.10
N PRO A 3 30.88 17.21 9.66
CA PRO A 3 30.39 16.41 8.54
C PRO A 3 31.10 16.86 7.25
N SER A 4 31.79 15.94 6.59
CA SER A 4 32.39 16.20 5.28
C SER A 4 31.29 16.52 4.26
N ILE A 5 31.45 17.61 3.50
CA ILE A 5 30.50 18.02 2.45
C ILE A 5 30.22 16.91 1.41
N PHE A 6 31.19 16.02 1.17
CA PHE A 6 31.04 14.87 0.27
C PHE A 6 30.15 13.75 0.83
N LEU A 7 29.90 13.77 2.15
CA LEU A 7 28.95 12.90 2.84
C LEU A 7 27.69 13.68 3.25
N ASP A 8 27.62 14.98 2.93
CA ASP A 8 26.54 15.86 3.34
C ASP A 8 25.33 15.89 2.38
N PHE A 9 24.76 14.71 2.13
CA PHE A 9 23.61 14.51 1.24
C PHE A 9 22.32 15.16 1.75
N HIS A 10 22.07 16.43 1.41
CA HIS A 10 20.74 17.01 1.56
C HIS A 10 19.84 16.59 0.39
N LEU A 11 18.63 16.09 0.68
CA LEU A 11 17.57 16.09 -0.34
C LEU A 11 17.26 17.56 -0.67
N PRO A 12 17.01 17.92 -1.95
CA PRO A 12 16.46 19.21 -2.26
C PRO A 12 15.15 19.42 -1.49
N ASN A 13 14.81 20.67 -1.16
CA ASN A 13 13.53 20.97 -0.51
C ASN A 13 12.35 20.40 -1.32
N ALA A 14 11.21 20.15 -0.65
CA ALA A 14 10.10 19.39 -1.22
C ALA A 14 9.63 19.91 -2.60
N ALA A 15 9.62 21.24 -2.79
CA ALA A 15 9.33 21.88 -4.08
C ALA A 15 10.39 21.59 -5.15
N THR A 16 11.68 21.71 -4.82
CA THR A 16 12.78 21.41 -5.76
C THR A 16 12.79 19.93 -6.15
N TRP A 17 12.54 19.03 -5.18
CA TRP A 17 12.38 17.60 -5.49
C TRP A 17 11.19 17.34 -6.42
N LEU A 18 10.04 17.98 -6.19
CA LEU A 18 8.88 17.91 -7.10
C LEU A 18 9.27 18.30 -8.54
N TYR A 19 9.91 19.45 -8.75
CA TYR A 19 10.24 19.89 -10.11
C TYR A 19 11.27 18.98 -10.80
N PHE A 20 12.35 18.58 -10.10
CA PHE A 20 13.35 17.68 -10.69
C PHE A 20 12.81 16.27 -10.94
N SER A 21 12.04 15.69 -10.02
CA SER A 21 11.43 14.37 -10.22
C SER A 21 10.38 14.37 -11.35
N LEU A 22 9.63 15.46 -11.52
CA LEU A 22 8.71 15.63 -12.65
C LEU A 22 9.48 15.68 -13.98
N ILE A 23 10.48 16.56 -14.11
CA ILE A 23 11.30 16.70 -15.33
C ILE A 23 12.00 15.38 -15.67
N LEU A 24 12.55 14.69 -14.67
CA LEU A 24 13.21 13.40 -14.85
C LEU A 24 12.20 12.30 -15.24
N THR A 25 11.00 12.26 -14.63
CA THR A 25 9.94 11.32 -15.02
C THR A 25 9.50 11.55 -16.46
N LEU A 26 9.33 12.81 -16.87
CA LEU A 26 8.99 13.15 -18.25
C LEU A 26 10.08 12.67 -19.21
N THR A 27 11.34 12.98 -18.91
CA THR A 27 12.49 12.57 -19.73
C THR A 27 12.58 11.04 -19.87
N LEU A 28 12.35 10.30 -18.79
CA LEU A 28 12.50 8.85 -18.74
C LEU A 28 11.30 8.06 -19.27
N PHE A 29 10.07 8.57 -19.20
CA PHE A 29 8.86 7.77 -19.46
C PHE A 29 7.84 8.43 -20.41
N PHE A 30 7.94 9.73 -20.70
CA PHE A 30 6.98 10.42 -21.56
C PHE A 30 7.16 10.02 -23.04
N GLN A 31 6.04 9.79 -23.73
CA GLN A 31 6.04 9.51 -25.16
C GLN A 31 5.98 10.81 -25.97
N PHE A 32 7.13 11.40 -26.27
CA PHE A 32 7.23 12.67 -27.01
C PHE A 32 6.57 12.63 -28.41
N ALA A 33 6.60 11.49 -29.09
CA ALA A 33 5.95 11.32 -30.39
C ALA A 33 4.40 11.32 -30.35
N ARG A 34 3.79 11.17 -29.16
CA ARG A 34 2.33 11.12 -28.95
C ARG A 34 1.97 11.77 -27.61
N PRO A 35 2.09 13.10 -27.47
CA PRO A 35 2.00 13.79 -26.18
C PRO A 35 0.67 13.54 -25.45
N PHE A 36 -0.46 13.54 -26.17
CA PHE A 36 -1.82 13.42 -25.63
C PHE A 36 -2.31 11.96 -25.41
N CYS A 37 -1.41 11.00 -25.18
CA CYS A 37 -1.83 9.63 -24.87
C CYS A 37 -2.22 9.46 -23.38
N VAL A 38 -3.17 8.57 -23.08
CA VAL A 38 -3.64 8.29 -21.70
C VAL A 38 -2.47 7.92 -20.77
N ARG A 39 -1.47 7.20 -21.29
CA ARG A 39 -0.22 6.87 -20.58
C ARG A 39 0.53 8.12 -20.10
N ASN A 40 0.67 9.14 -20.96
CA ASN A 40 1.35 10.39 -20.59
C ASN A 40 0.52 11.19 -19.58
N LEU A 41 -0.81 11.18 -19.71
CA LEU A 41 -1.71 11.77 -18.72
C LEU A 41 -1.59 11.06 -17.36
N ASP A 42 -1.54 9.72 -17.33
CA ASP A 42 -1.34 8.95 -16.11
C ASP A 42 0.03 9.28 -15.45
N LEU A 43 1.10 9.40 -16.25
CA LEU A 43 2.44 9.81 -15.76
C LEU A 43 2.45 11.23 -15.18
N LEU A 44 1.80 12.20 -15.85
CA LEU A 44 1.67 13.58 -15.35
C LEU A 44 0.83 13.63 -14.07
N THR A 45 -0.30 12.92 -14.06
CA THR A 45 -1.24 12.94 -12.93
C THR A 45 -0.76 12.15 -11.72
N LEU A 46 0.33 11.37 -11.82
CA LEU A 46 1.05 10.88 -10.64
C LEU A 46 1.56 12.05 -9.78
N PHE A 47 1.86 13.22 -10.38
CA PHE A 47 2.29 14.41 -9.64
C PHE A 47 1.12 15.29 -9.16
N LEU A 48 -0.13 14.95 -9.49
CA LEU A 48 -1.32 15.78 -9.23
C LEU A 48 -1.54 16.08 -7.74
N LEU A 49 -1.18 15.16 -6.84
CA LEU A 49 -1.36 15.35 -5.40
C LEU A 49 -0.23 16.18 -4.78
N SER A 50 0.94 16.28 -5.43
CA SER A 50 2.13 16.92 -4.85
C SER A 50 1.94 18.41 -4.50
N PRO A 51 1.25 19.25 -5.31
CA PRO A 51 0.92 20.62 -4.90
C PRO A 51 0.10 20.69 -3.60
N GLY A 52 -0.81 19.72 -3.37
CA GLY A 52 -1.58 19.63 -2.14
C GLY A 52 -0.71 19.36 -0.90
N PHE A 53 0.32 18.52 -1.03
CA PHE A 53 1.32 18.31 0.04
C PHE A 53 2.11 19.58 0.35
N LEU A 54 2.56 20.30 -0.69
CA LEU A 54 3.32 21.54 -0.51
C LEU A 54 2.47 22.64 0.13
N LEU A 55 1.18 22.74 -0.25
CA LEU A 55 0.23 23.63 0.42
C LEU A 55 0.03 23.27 1.90
N LEU A 56 -0.09 21.98 2.24
CA LEU A 56 -0.17 21.57 3.65
C LEU A 56 1.13 21.90 4.41
N GLN A 57 2.30 21.71 3.81
CA GLN A 57 3.59 22.02 4.43
C GLN A 57 3.75 23.53 4.70
N GLU A 58 3.47 24.37 3.70
CA GLU A 58 3.50 25.84 3.85
C GLU A 58 2.45 26.31 4.87
N ALA A 59 1.24 25.75 4.83
CA ALA A 59 0.19 26.09 5.79
C ALA A 59 0.59 25.81 7.24
N HIS A 60 1.21 24.66 7.52
CA HIS A 60 1.75 24.35 8.85
C HIS A 60 2.85 25.33 9.26
N HIS A 61 3.76 25.67 8.35
CA HIS A 61 4.83 26.66 8.60
C HIS A 61 4.27 28.07 8.85
N LEU A 62 3.23 28.50 8.12
CA LEU A 62 2.56 29.77 8.37
C LEU A 62 1.91 29.82 9.76
N ILE A 63 1.32 28.72 10.22
CA ILE A 63 0.73 28.62 11.56
C ILE A 63 1.82 28.72 12.65
N THR A 64 2.95 28.01 12.50
CA THR A 64 4.03 28.07 13.51
C THR A 64 4.71 29.44 13.59
N VAL A 65 4.76 30.19 12.48
CA VAL A 65 5.27 31.57 12.42
C VAL A 65 4.18 32.62 12.78
N GLY A 66 3.02 32.18 13.27
CA GLY A 66 1.96 33.05 13.81
C GLY A 66 1.05 33.72 12.78
N ARG A 67 1.07 33.27 11.52
CA ARG A 67 0.19 33.74 10.42
C ARG A 67 -1.06 32.87 10.27
N THR A 68 -1.70 32.57 11.40
CA THR A 68 -2.73 31.53 11.53
C THR A 68 -3.87 31.63 10.52
N GLU A 69 -4.50 32.81 10.35
CA GLU A 69 -5.62 33.00 9.41
C GLU A 69 -5.27 32.60 7.96
N ARG A 70 -4.04 32.88 7.52
CA ARG A 70 -3.57 32.49 6.19
C ARG A 70 -3.27 31.00 6.14
N GLY A 71 -2.62 30.45 7.17
CA GLY A 71 -2.32 29.03 7.27
C GLY A 71 -3.59 28.17 7.26
N GLU A 72 -4.63 28.54 8.01
CA GLU A 72 -5.92 27.82 8.02
C GLU A 72 -6.58 27.80 6.62
N ARG A 73 -6.54 28.92 5.88
CA ARG A 73 -7.01 28.95 4.49
C ARG A 73 -6.19 28.02 3.59
N GLU A 74 -4.87 28.01 3.73
CA GLU A 74 -3.99 27.14 2.94
C GLU A 74 -4.13 25.65 3.33
N LEU A 75 -4.46 25.32 4.58
CA LEU A 75 -4.85 23.95 4.98
C LEU A 75 -6.10 23.48 4.23
N ILE A 76 -7.16 24.29 4.22
CA ILE A 76 -8.43 23.95 3.54
C ILE A 76 -8.18 23.77 2.04
N LEU A 77 -7.39 24.65 1.42
CA LEU A 77 -7.00 24.53 0.00
C LEU A 77 -6.16 23.27 -0.26
N GLY A 78 -5.18 22.97 0.59
CA GLY A 78 -4.34 21.77 0.50
C GLY A 78 -5.15 20.48 0.57
N TYR A 79 -6.01 20.34 1.60
CA TYR A 79 -6.90 19.18 1.72
C TYR A 79 -7.90 19.09 0.57
N SER A 80 -8.48 20.21 0.12
CA SER A 80 -9.39 20.24 -1.04
C SER A 80 -8.70 19.76 -2.31
N TRP A 81 -7.45 20.19 -2.54
CA TRP A 81 -6.64 19.77 -3.69
C TRP A 81 -6.31 18.28 -3.64
N LEU A 82 -5.91 17.76 -2.47
CA LEU A 82 -5.64 16.33 -2.28
C LEU A 82 -6.88 15.47 -2.52
N LEU A 83 -8.06 15.92 -2.09
CA LEU A 83 -9.31 15.20 -2.35
C LEU A 83 -9.76 15.31 -3.81
N ALA A 84 -9.56 16.44 -4.49
CA ALA A 84 -9.81 16.57 -5.91
C ALA A 84 -8.90 15.66 -6.76
N GLY A 85 -7.59 15.63 -6.45
CA GLY A 85 -6.64 14.70 -7.09
C GLY A 85 -6.92 13.24 -6.75
N SER A 86 -7.40 12.95 -5.54
CA SER A 86 -7.88 11.62 -5.14
C SER A 86 -9.13 11.23 -5.94
N ALA A 87 -10.08 12.15 -6.14
CA ALA A 87 -11.28 11.92 -6.95
C ALA A 87 -10.93 11.60 -8.41
N TYR A 88 -9.96 12.33 -9.00
CA TYR A 88 -9.40 11.99 -10.31
C TYR A 88 -8.86 10.55 -10.33
N TRP A 89 -7.99 10.18 -9.38
CA TRP A 89 -7.40 8.83 -9.36
C TRP A 89 -8.41 7.72 -9.06
N PHE A 90 -9.43 7.99 -8.24
CA PHE A 90 -10.56 7.08 -7.99
C PHE A 90 -11.33 6.81 -9.30
N VAL A 91 -11.78 7.86 -9.99
CA VAL A 91 -12.49 7.73 -11.27
C VAL A 91 -11.60 7.04 -12.30
N ARG A 92 -10.33 7.43 -12.40
CA ARG A 92 -9.36 6.83 -13.31
C ARG A 92 -9.16 5.33 -13.05
N ALA A 93 -9.14 4.90 -11.78
CA ALA A 93 -9.01 3.49 -11.39
C ALA A 93 -10.29 2.67 -11.62
N VAL A 94 -11.47 3.29 -11.54
CA VAL A 94 -12.76 2.66 -11.92
C VAL A 94 -12.87 2.51 -13.44
N VAL A 95 -12.57 3.56 -14.20
CA VAL A 95 -12.50 3.52 -15.69
C VAL A 95 -11.51 2.45 -16.17
N ASP A 96 -10.44 2.21 -15.41
CA ASP A 96 -9.42 1.20 -15.68
C ASP A 96 -9.95 -0.24 -15.84
N VAL A 97 -11.11 -0.53 -15.25
CA VAL A 97 -11.79 -1.83 -15.36
C VAL A 97 -12.26 -2.08 -16.80
N GLY A 98 -12.70 -1.04 -17.52
CA GLY A 98 -13.11 -1.15 -18.93
C GLY A 98 -11.94 -1.17 -19.93
N LEU A 99 -10.75 -0.73 -19.53
CA LEU A 99 -9.61 -0.54 -20.43
C LEU A 99 -8.79 -1.82 -20.64
N VAL A 100 -9.26 -2.69 -21.55
CA VAL A 100 -8.64 -4.00 -21.87
C VAL A 100 -7.24 -3.88 -22.50
N ARG A 101 -7.02 -2.93 -23.40
CA ARG A 101 -5.74 -2.74 -24.13
C ARG A 101 -5.12 -1.37 -23.84
N ARG A 102 -3.79 -1.32 -23.80
CA ARG A 102 -2.98 -0.12 -23.57
C ARG A 102 -1.72 -0.18 -24.44
N PRO A 103 -1.16 0.96 -24.87
CA PRO A 103 0.26 1.04 -25.19
C PRO A 103 1.09 0.69 -23.95
N SER A 104 2.09 -0.17 -24.06
CA SER A 104 3.03 -0.42 -22.96
C SER A 104 3.84 0.84 -22.63
N VAL A 105 4.30 0.94 -21.38
CA VAL A 105 5.19 2.03 -20.94
C VAL A 105 6.63 1.61 -21.18
N SER A 106 7.11 1.83 -22.39
CA SER A 106 8.53 1.75 -22.72
C SER A 106 9.27 2.96 -22.12
N PRO A 107 10.28 2.76 -21.25
CA PRO A 107 11.18 3.84 -20.84
C PRO A 107 12.02 4.33 -22.03
N ASN A 108 12.41 5.60 -21.99
CA ASN A 108 13.29 6.23 -22.98
C ASN A 108 14.79 5.96 -22.70
N LEU A 109 15.13 5.49 -21.49
CA LEU A 109 16.46 5.08 -21.09
C LEU A 109 16.63 3.56 -21.20
N THR A 110 17.85 3.09 -21.45
CA THR A 110 18.16 1.65 -21.47
C THR A 110 17.84 1.00 -20.13
N THR A 111 17.43 -0.27 -20.16
CA THR A 111 17.08 -1.05 -18.96
C THR A 111 18.19 -1.06 -17.90
N ALA A 112 19.46 -1.11 -18.33
CA ALA A 112 20.62 -1.05 -17.43
C ALA A 112 20.82 0.35 -16.82
N GLY A 113 20.69 1.42 -17.62
CA GLY A 113 20.76 2.80 -17.12
C GLY A 113 19.63 3.10 -16.13
N LEU A 114 18.42 2.62 -16.40
CA LEU A 114 17.27 2.77 -15.51
C LEU A 114 17.42 1.99 -14.21
N ALA A 115 18.00 0.78 -14.26
CA ALA A 115 18.33 0.02 -13.05
C ALA A 115 19.41 0.71 -12.21
N CYS A 116 20.47 1.23 -12.85
CA CYS A 116 21.50 2.01 -12.18
C CYS A 116 20.91 3.25 -11.48
N LEU A 117 20.04 4.00 -12.18
CA LEU A 117 19.32 5.13 -11.60
C LEU A 117 18.43 4.71 -10.42
N GLY A 118 17.67 3.61 -10.55
CA GLY A 118 16.83 3.09 -9.46
C GLY A 118 17.64 2.74 -8.20
N VAL A 119 18.80 2.11 -8.36
CA VAL A 119 19.73 1.83 -7.26
C VAL A 119 20.28 3.12 -6.66
N ALA A 120 20.72 4.07 -7.49
CA ALA A 120 21.23 5.37 -7.03
C ALA A 120 20.16 6.18 -6.27
N MET A 121 18.91 6.17 -6.73
CA MET A 121 17.77 6.79 -6.05
C MET A 121 17.49 6.11 -4.70
N PHE A 122 17.49 4.78 -4.64
CA PHE A 122 17.30 4.08 -3.36
C PHE A 122 18.43 4.38 -2.36
N VAL A 123 19.69 4.39 -2.80
CA VAL A 123 20.85 4.70 -1.95
C VAL A 123 20.83 6.17 -1.50
N GLY A 124 20.52 7.11 -2.39
CA GLY A 124 20.40 8.54 -2.06
C GLY A 124 19.25 8.83 -1.09
N GLN A 125 18.08 8.21 -1.29
CA GLN A 125 16.97 8.36 -0.35
C GLN A 125 17.23 7.63 0.97
N ALA A 126 17.94 6.50 0.97
CA ALA A 126 18.40 5.83 2.19
C ALA A 126 19.38 6.71 2.98
N SER A 127 20.33 7.37 2.32
CA SER A 127 21.28 8.25 3.02
C SER A 127 20.57 9.42 3.70
N VAL A 128 19.51 9.98 3.10
CA VAL A 128 18.68 11.00 3.75
C VAL A 128 17.73 10.44 4.80
N ALA A 129 17.15 9.24 4.59
CA ALA A 129 16.34 8.58 5.60
C ALA A 129 17.11 8.35 6.91
N LEU A 130 18.41 8.06 6.82
CA LEU A 130 19.30 7.80 7.96
C LEU A 130 19.84 9.09 8.61
N ARG A 131 19.53 10.27 8.07
CA ARG A 131 19.89 11.56 8.69
C ARG A 131 19.02 11.88 9.89
N ARG A 132 19.68 12.37 10.94
CA ARG A 132 19.03 13.10 12.03
C ARG A 132 18.91 14.56 11.61
N THR A 133 17.79 14.94 11.01
CA THR A 133 17.48 16.37 10.84
C THR A 133 17.30 16.96 12.24
N ALA A 134 18.07 18.01 12.54
CA ALA A 134 17.99 18.70 13.83
C ALA A 134 16.78 19.64 13.91
N ASP A 135 16.19 19.98 12.77
CA ASP A 135 15.07 20.92 12.67
C ASP A 135 13.72 20.20 12.82
N PRO A 136 12.92 20.50 13.87
CA PRO A 136 11.57 19.94 14.03
C PRO A 136 10.56 20.54 13.05
N SER A 137 10.85 21.72 12.48
CA SER A 137 9.91 22.47 11.62
C SER A 137 9.67 21.81 10.26
N GLU A 138 10.59 20.97 9.79
CA GLU A 138 10.43 20.24 8.53
C GLU A 138 9.48 19.03 8.62
N SER A 139 9.17 18.52 9.83
CA SER A 139 8.43 17.25 9.98
C SER A 139 6.96 17.43 10.34
N VAL A 140 6.08 17.34 9.35
CA VAL A 140 4.62 17.41 9.51
C VAL A 140 4.01 16.00 9.62
N GLN A 141 3.91 15.43 10.83
CA GLN A 141 3.16 14.19 11.04
C GLN A 141 3.81 12.95 10.38
N VAL A 142 3.18 12.23 9.44
CA VAL A 142 1.90 12.45 8.73
C VAL A 142 0.79 11.53 9.26
N GLY A 143 -0.30 12.06 9.80
CA GLY A 143 -1.48 11.28 10.25
C GLY A 143 -1.25 10.47 11.53
N ARG A 144 -2.29 9.84 12.09
CA ARG A 144 -2.19 9.08 13.33
C ARG A 144 -1.44 7.75 13.12
N ARG A 145 -0.48 7.47 14.00
CA ARG A 145 0.31 6.22 13.97
C ARG A 145 -0.51 5.08 14.62
N PRO A 146 -0.81 3.96 13.93
CA PRO A 146 -1.57 2.86 14.50
C PRO A 146 -0.83 2.19 15.67
N ALA A 147 -1.52 1.95 16.78
CA ALA A 147 -0.95 1.32 17.97
C ALA A 147 -0.19 -0.01 17.70
N PRO A 148 -0.63 -0.92 16.80
CA PRO A 148 0.14 -2.12 16.48
C PRO A 148 1.52 -1.83 15.87
N ILE A 149 1.62 -0.80 15.02
CA ILE A 149 2.87 -0.44 14.34
C ILE A 149 3.81 0.26 15.33
N GLU A 150 3.27 1.13 16.19
CA GLU A 150 4.02 1.73 17.30
C GLU A 150 4.54 0.66 18.27
N GLN A 151 3.75 -0.39 18.56
CA GLN A 151 4.19 -1.53 19.35
C GLN A 151 5.28 -2.33 18.63
N VAL A 152 5.13 -2.65 17.34
CA VAL A 152 6.16 -3.35 16.56
C VAL A 152 7.50 -2.59 16.60
N ARG A 153 7.48 -1.26 16.45
CA ARG A 153 8.68 -0.42 16.65
C ARG A 153 9.22 -0.53 18.08
N GLY A 154 8.36 -0.44 19.09
CA GLY A 154 8.73 -0.56 20.50
C GLY A 154 9.38 -1.91 20.84
N GLN A 155 8.82 -3.01 20.35
CA GLN A 155 9.37 -4.36 20.53
C GLN A 155 10.69 -4.54 19.78
N ALA A 156 10.79 -4.07 18.54
CA ALA A 156 12.06 -4.09 17.80
C ALA A 156 13.15 -3.30 18.55
N THR A 157 12.80 -2.15 19.15
CA THR A 157 13.71 -1.38 20.03
C THR A 157 14.12 -2.18 21.27
N ALA A 158 13.19 -2.87 21.91
CA ALA A 158 13.47 -3.70 23.09
C ALA A 158 14.37 -4.91 22.76
N VAL A 159 14.13 -5.59 21.64
CA VAL A 159 14.96 -6.70 21.15
C VAL A 159 16.37 -6.22 20.82
N VAL A 160 16.52 -5.10 20.11
CA VAL A 160 17.83 -4.51 19.83
C VAL A 160 18.56 -4.18 21.12
N ARG A 161 17.90 -3.55 22.11
CA ARG A 161 18.51 -3.20 23.40
C ARG A 161 19.05 -4.42 24.20
N GLN A 162 18.52 -5.61 23.96
CA GLN A 162 18.99 -6.86 24.59
C GLN A 162 20.23 -7.47 23.90
N ALA A 163 20.70 -6.90 22.79
CA ALA A 163 21.89 -7.40 22.11
C ALA A 163 23.16 -7.23 22.99
N PRO A 164 24.05 -8.24 23.07
CA PRO A 164 25.28 -8.19 23.87
C PRO A 164 26.35 -7.37 23.14
N THR A 165 26.18 -6.05 23.09
CA THR A 165 27.13 -5.13 22.46
C THR A 165 27.18 -3.83 23.26
N GLU A 166 28.37 -3.46 23.74
CA GLU A 166 28.57 -2.30 24.61
C GLU A 166 28.05 -0.98 23.99
N ALA A 167 28.23 -0.82 22.67
CA ALA A 167 27.72 0.31 21.91
C ALA A 167 26.18 0.40 21.85
N ILE A 168 25.47 -0.71 22.03
CA ILE A 168 24.00 -0.75 22.06
C ILE A 168 23.49 -0.53 23.49
N GLN A 169 24.20 -1.07 24.49
CA GLN A 169 23.85 -0.90 25.91
C GLN A 169 24.05 0.54 26.40
N SER A 170 25.00 1.27 25.80
CA SER A 170 25.29 2.69 26.08
C SER A 170 24.49 3.68 25.21
N ALA A 171 23.78 3.23 24.18
CA ALA A 171 22.97 4.09 23.32
C ALA A 171 21.72 4.61 24.04
N SER A 172 21.30 5.86 23.75
CA SER A 172 20.07 6.38 24.37
C SER A 172 18.82 5.70 23.81
N PRO A 173 17.70 5.65 24.56
CA PRO A 173 16.46 5.05 24.09
C PRO A 173 15.94 5.67 22.79
N ASP A 174 16.15 6.98 22.59
CA ASP A 174 15.71 7.70 21.41
C ASP A 174 16.64 7.48 20.21
N ASP A 175 17.94 7.25 20.43
CA ASP A 175 18.86 6.78 19.39
C ASP A 175 18.40 5.43 18.83
N LEU A 176 18.07 4.48 19.72
CA LEU A 176 17.60 3.15 19.34
C LEU A 176 16.26 3.21 18.60
N ARG A 177 15.30 4.01 19.10
CA ARG A 177 14.00 4.24 18.43
C ARG A 177 14.20 4.83 17.03
N PHE A 178 15.06 5.83 16.89
CA PHE A 178 15.40 6.45 15.61
C PHE A 178 15.91 5.40 14.62
N TRP A 179 16.97 4.67 14.97
CA TRP A 179 17.58 3.70 14.05
C TRP A 179 16.64 2.55 13.69
N VAL A 180 15.82 2.08 14.64
CA VAL A 180 14.80 1.06 14.40
C VAL A 180 13.71 1.58 13.44
N GLU A 181 13.19 2.79 13.64
CA GLU A 181 12.19 3.37 12.73
C GLU A 181 12.74 3.51 11.30
N ARG A 182 13.98 4.01 11.14
CA ARG A 182 14.62 4.17 9.82
C ARG A 182 14.90 2.83 9.14
N THR A 183 15.44 1.85 9.87
CA THR A 183 15.74 0.53 9.31
C THR A 183 14.47 -0.20 8.87
N LEU A 184 13.41 -0.18 9.69
CA LEU A 184 12.12 -0.77 9.35
C LEU A 184 11.48 -0.06 8.14
N CYS A 185 11.49 1.27 8.11
CA CYS A 185 10.90 2.04 7.01
C CYS A 185 11.63 1.76 5.68
N MET A 186 12.96 1.83 5.67
CA MET A 186 13.77 1.54 4.48
C MET A 186 13.66 0.08 4.02
N THR A 187 13.50 -0.88 4.94
CA THR A 187 13.24 -2.28 4.60
C THR A 187 11.85 -2.45 3.97
N CYS A 188 10.84 -1.71 4.42
CA CYS A 188 9.52 -1.71 3.79
C CYS A 188 9.55 -1.08 2.37
N HIS A 189 10.26 0.04 2.17
CA HIS A 189 10.47 0.60 0.83
C HIS A 189 11.23 -0.37 -0.08
N ALA A 190 12.30 -1.02 0.40
CA ALA A 190 13.02 -2.06 -0.34
C ALA A 190 12.09 -3.23 -0.72
N ALA A 191 11.23 -3.67 0.21
CA ALA A 191 10.25 -4.72 -0.06
C ALA A 191 9.23 -4.33 -1.13
N VAL A 192 8.77 -3.07 -1.17
CA VAL A 192 7.89 -2.55 -2.23
C VAL A 192 8.62 -2.49 -3.58
N VAL A 193 9.85 -1.96 -3.61
CA VAL A 193 10.70 -1.88 -4.81
C VAL A 193 10.95 -3.27 -5.42
N VAL A 194 11.36 -4.23 -4.60
CA VAL A 194 11.59 -5.63 -5.02
C VAL A 194 10.30 -6.26 -5.53
N ALA A 195 9.17 -6.07 -4.85
CA ALA A 195 7.91 -6.65 -5.29
C ALA A 195 7.40 -6.01 -6.59
N LEU A 196 7.53 -4.70 -6.81
CA LEU A 196 7.22 -4.04 -8.08
C LEU A 196 8.08 -4.61 -9.22
N LEU A 197 9.39 -4.77 -9.00
CA LEU A 197 10.30 -5.40 -9.95
C LEU A 197 9.86 -6.83 -10.29
N LEU A 198 9.60 -7.66 -9.28
CA LEU A 198 9.18 -9.05 -9.46
C LEU A 198 7.80 -9.18 -10.13
N ILE A 199 6.85 -8.29 -9.83
CA ILE A 199 5.55 -8.22 -10.51
C ILE A 199 5.74 -7.89 -12.00
N GLY A 200 6.60 -6.93 -12.34
CA GLY A 200 6.93 -6.62 -13.72
C GLY A 200 7.54 -7.81 -14.47
N VAL A 201 8.57 -8.42 -13.89
CA VAL A 201 9.29 -9.56 -14.49
C VAL A 201 8.39 -10.80 -14.62
N GLN A 202 7.61 -11.15 -13.59
CA GLN A 202 6.92 -12.45 -13.54
C GLN A 202 5.43 -12.41 -13.90
N HIS A 203 4.73 -11.29 -13.66
CA HIS A 203 3.30 -11.18 -13.95
C HIS A 203 3.00 -10.32 -15.16
N PHE A 204 3.78 -9.25 -15.37
CA PHE A 204 3.67 -8.43 -16.59
C PHE A 204 4.53 -8.98 -17.74
N GLN A 205 5.46 -9.90 -17.44
CA GLN A 205 6.39 -10.53 -18.39
C GLN A 205 7.30 -9.52 -19.12
N ASP A 206 7.57 -8.37 -18.48
CA ASP A 206 8.40 -7.30 -19.02
C ASP A 206 9.38 -6.80 -17.94
N ARG A 207 10.68 -7.05 -18.19
CA ARG A 207 11.77 -6.64 -17.29
C ARG A 207 11.96 -5.11 -17.27
N ALA A 208 11.75 -4.44 -18.41
CA ALA A 208 11.86 -2.99 -18.50
C ALA A 208 10.70 -2.31 -17.77
N ALA A 209 9.49 -2.87 -17.86
CA ALA A 209 8.35 -2.42 -17.04
C ALA A 209 8.59 -2.65 -15.54
N GLY A 210 9.16 -3.79 -15.13
CA GLY A 210 9.50 -4.05 -13.72
C GLY A 210 10.50 -3.06 -13.14
N ILE A 211 11.60 -2.80 -13.86
CA ILE A 211 12.60 -1.79 -13.45
C ILE A 211 12.01 -0.37 -13.54
N GLY A 212 11.16 -0.10 -14.53
CA GLY A 212 10.44 1.17 -14.68
C GLY A 212 9.50 1.46 -13.52
N MET A 213 8.69 0.48 -13.08
CA MET A 213 7.84 0.62 -11.90
C MET A 213 8.66 0.85 -10.62
N ALA A 214 9.72 0.07 -10.41
CA ALA A 214 10.60 0.20 -9.26
C ALA A 214 11.28 1.58 -9.19
N THR A 215 11.79 2.06 -10.34
CA THR A 215 12.47 3.37 -10.43
C THR A 215 11.47 4.52 -10.33
N LEU A 216 10.30 4.43 -10.98
CA LEU A 216 9.27 5.46 -10.89
C LEU A 216 8.68 5.56 -9.48
N TYR A 217 8.48 4.44 -8.80
CA TYR A 217 8.05 4.43 -7.39
C TYR A 217 9.02 5.22 -6.50
N LEU A 218 10.34 5.06 -6.69
CA LEU A 218 11.32 5.86 -5.95
C LEU A 218 11.35 7.32 -6.40
N LEU A 219 11.12 7.59 -7.69
CA LEU A 219 11.25 8.93 -8.26
C LEU A 219 10.12 9.88 -7.86
N VAL A 220 8.88 9.40 -7.74
CA VAL A 220 7.73 10.27 -7.42
C VAL A 220 7.85 10.93 -6.03
N PRO A 221 7.26 12.11 -5.79
CA PRO A 221 7.61 12.90 -4.60
C PRO A 221 7.18 12.26 -3.28
N TYR A 222 6.05 11.56 -3.26
CA TYR A 222 5.45 11.01 -2.03
C TYR A 222 6.28 9.91 -1.34
N THR A 223 7.23 9.29 -2.03
CA THR A 223 8.18 8.35 -1.40
C THR A 223 9.42 9.03 -0.85
N ALA A 224 9.77 10.22 -1.35
CA ALA A 224 10.92 10.99 -0.88
C ALA A 224 10.55 11.94 0.26
N PHE A 225 9.35 12.54 0.20
CA PHE A 225 8.76 13.29 1.31
C PHE A 225 8.75 12.41 2.56
N ASP A 226 9.37 12.85 3.66
CA ASP A 226 9.42 12.14 4.95
C ASP A 226 9.79 10.64 4.91
N ILE A 227 10.59 10.18 3.94
CA ILE A 227 10.85 8.74 3.70
C ILE A 227 11.23 7.92 4.95
N GLY A 228 11.92 8.53 5.92
CA GLY A 228 12.32 7.89 7.17
C GLY A 228 11.25 7.88 8.29
N ARG A 229 10.16 8.63 8.17
CA ARG A 229 9.15 8.85 9.24
C ARG A 229 7.77 8.24 8.91
N GLN A 230 7.63 7.61 7.75
CA GLN A 230 6.36 7.11 7.19
C GLN A 230 6.11 5.61 7.39
N LEU A 231 6.71 5.01 8.43
CA LEU A 231 6.62 3.56 8.70
C LEU A 231 5.16 3.05 8.66
N HIS A 232 4.22 3.76 9.27
CA HIS A 232 2.80 3.39 9.29
C HIS A 232 2.06 3.47 7.95
N HIS A 233 2.63 4.17 6.96
CA HIS A 233 2.12 4.20 5.59
C HIS A 233 2.70 3.06 4.74
N VAL A 234 4.02 2.89 4.78
CA VAL A 234 4.71 1.92 3.91
C VAL A 234 4.61 0.48 4.42
N TRP A 235 4.54 0.24 5.73
CA TRP A 235 4.42 -1.09 6.35
C TRP A 235 3.25 -1.92 5.80
N PRO A 236 1.97 -1.50 5.95
CA PRO A 236 0.83 -2.26 5.40
C PRO A 236 0.87 -2.35 3.87
N THR A 237 1.43 -1.34 3.20
CA THR A 237 1.59 -1.32 1.75
C THR A 237 2.58 -2.37 1.26
N ALA A 238 3.70 -2.59 1.96
CA ALA A 238 4.67 -3.63 1.61
C ALA A 238 4.00 -5.02 1.62
N PHE A 239 3.23 -5.34 2.66
CA PHE A 239 2.44 -6.57 2.72
C PHE A 239 1.40 -6.67 1.60
N LEU A 240 0.68 -5.59 1.28
CA LEU A 240 -0.29 -5.55 0.18
C LEU A 240 0.35 -5.81 -1.19
N VAL A 241 1.48 -5.16 -1.49
CA VAL A 241 2.20 -5.35 -2.76
C VAL A 241 2.75 -6.78 -2.87
N TRP A 242 3.28 -7.35 -1.78
CA TRP A 242 3.67 -8.76 -1.74
C TRP A 242 2.46 -9.72 -1.82
N ALA A 243 1.29 -9.35 -1.29
CA ALA A 243 0.06 -10.11 -1.47
C ALA A 243 -0.41 -10.12 -2.94
N VAL A 244 -0.24 -9.00 -3.67
CA VAL A 244 -0.47 -8.89 -5.11
C VAL A 244 0.53 -9.74 -5.88
N TYR A 245 1.82 -9.68 -5.57
CA TYR A 245 2.82 -10.59 -6.16
C TYR A 245 2.46 -12.07 -5.93
N CYS A 246 1.95 -12.41 -4.75
CA CYS A 246 1.55 -13.77 -4.39
C CYS A 246 0.17 -14.22 -4.92
N TYR A 247 -0.57 -13.44 -5.74
CA TYR A 247 -2.00 -13.68 -6.05
C TYR A 247 -2.36 -15.09 -6.58
N ARG A 248 -1.40 -15.84 -7.13
CA ARG A 248 -1.63 -17.23 -7.56
C ARG A 248 -1.69 -18.22 -6.37
N ARG A 249 -1.25 -17.82 -5.18
CA ARG A 249 -1.17 -18.61 -3.95
C ARG A 249 -2.12 -17.99 -2.89
N PRO A 250 -3.42 -18.33 -2.88
CA PRO A 250 -4.42 -17.67 -2.04
C PRO A 250 -4.11 -17.69 -0.55
N VAL A 251 -3.41 -18.71 -0.05
CA VAL A 251 -2.96 -18.78 1.35
C VAL A 251 -1.93 -17.68 1.64
N LEU A 252 -0.88 -17.53 0.81
CA LEU A 252 0.14 -16.50 1.04
C LEU A 252 -0.41 -15.09 0.88
N SER A 253 -1.22 -14.83 -0.16
CA SER A 253 -1.89 -13.53 -0.30
C SER A 253 -2.83 -13.21 0.87
N GLY A 254 -3.59 -14.21 1.35
CA GLY A 254 -4.44 -14.06 2.52
C GLY A 254 -3.63 -13.75 3.77
N TRP A 255 -2.55 -14.49 4.02
CA TRP A 255 -1.67 -14.26 5.17
C TRP A 255 -1.05 -12.86 5.16
N LEU A 256 -0.44 -12.45 4.05
CA LEU A 256 0.19 -11.14 3.90
C LEU A 256 -0.82 -10.00 4.06
N LEU A 257 -1.97 -10.06 3.38
CA LEU A 257 -3.01 -9.04 3.51
C LEU A 257 -3.65 -9.02 4.91
N GLY A 258 -3.71 -10.18 5.59
CA GLY A 258 -4.20 -10.29 6.96
C GLY A 258 -3.22 -9.71 8.00
N LEU A 259 -1.90 -9.85 7.80
CA LEU A 259 -0.90 -9.15 8.60
C LEU A 259 -0.99 -7.62 8.40
N ALA A 260 -1.21 -7.17 7.15
CA ALA A 260 -1.47 -5.76 6.87
C ALA A 260 -2.72 -5.26 7.62
N ALA A 261 -3.84 -6.00 7.51
CA ALA A 261 -5.13 -5.68 8.14
C ALA A 261 -5.12 -5.78 9.68
N GLY A 262 -4.23 -6.61 10.25
CA GLY A 262 -4.04 -6.73 11.68
C GLY A 262 -3.12 -5.66 12.28
N THR A 263 -2.34 -4.95 11.46
CA THR A 263 -1.43 -3.87 11.91
C THR A 263 -1.94 -2.46 11.56
N ALA A 264 -2.67 -2.31 10.46
CA ALA A 264 -3.43 -1.12 10.10
C ALA A 264 -4.84 -1.55 9.67
N LEU A 265 -5.88 -0.76 9.94
CA LEU A 265 -7.26 -1.19 9.68
C LEU A 265 -7.64 -1.21 8.18
N PHE A 266 -7.10 -0.27 7.39
CA PHE A 266 -7.55 -0.05 6.00
C PHE A 266 -7.41 -1.27 5.06
N PRO A 267 -6.40 -2.16 5.13
CA PRO A 267 -6.31 -3.34 4.26
C PRO A 267 -7.44 -4.36 4.52
N ALA A 268 -8.11 -4.30 5.68
CA ALA A 268 -9.30 -5.11 5.94
C ALA A 268 -10.45 -4.78 4.97
N LEU A 269 -10.55 -3.53 4.52
CA LEU A 269 -11.55 -3.08 3.54
C LEU A 269 -11.33 -3.68 2.15
N LEU A 270 -10.14 -4.22 1.86
CA LEU A 270 -9.88 -4.96 0.62
C LEU A 270 -10.43 -6.39 0.67
N PHE A 271 -10.76 -6.93 1.85
CA PHE A 271 -11.19 -8.33 2.01
C PHE A 271 -12.36 -8.74 1.09
N PRO A 272 -13.47 -7.97 0.95
CA PRO A 272 -14.59 -8.35 0.07
C PRO A 272 -14.18 -8.44 -1.41
N LEU A 273 -13.36 -7.51 -1.90
CA LEU A 273 -12.83 -7.52 -3.28
C LEU A 273 -11.97 -8.77 -3.53
N TRP A 274 -11.05 -9.07 -2.60
CA TRP A 274 -10.15 -10.22 -2.72
C TRP A 274 -10.87 -11.55 -2.55
N LEU A 275 -11.88 -11.62 -1.67
CA LEU A 275 -12.75 -12.78 -1.54
C LEU A 275 -13.52 -13.04 -2.85
N GLY A 276 -14.04 -11.97 -3.47
CA GLY A 276 -14.67 -11.99 -4.80
C GLY A 276 -13.72 -12.45 -5.90
N PHE A 277 -12.46 -11.99 -5.89
CA PHE A 277 -11.41 -12.44 -6.81
C PHE A 277 -11.18 -13.96 -6.73
N TYR A 278 -11.19 -14.52 -5.52
CA TYR A 278 -11.02 -15.98 -5.31
C TYR A 278 -12.32 -16.80 -5.28
N ALA A 279 -13.49 -16.20 -5.53
CA ALA A 279 -14.82 -16.76 -5.22
C ALA A 279 -15.05 -18.21 -5.72
N ARG A 280 -14.43 -18.61 -6.84
CA ARG A 280 -14.53 -19.97 -7.41
C ARG A 280 -13.21 -20.76 -7.41
N ARG A 281 -12.10 -20.18 -6.92
CA ARG A 281 -10.73 -20.70 -7.14
C ARG A 281 -9.87 -20.77 -5.87
N GLY A 282 -10.36 -20.26 -4.75
CA GLY A 282 -9.66 -20.40 -3.48
C GLY A 282 -10.21 -19.62 -2.30
N ALA A 283 -11.43 -19.06 -2.37
CA ALA A 283 -11.97 -18.12 -1.40
C ALA A 283 -11.82 -18.60 0.06
N GLY A 284 -12.20 -19.85 0.37
CA GLY A 284 -12.07 -20.42 1.72
C GLY A 284 -10.63 -20.74 2.17
N ARG A 285 -9.64 -20.78 1.25
CA ARG A 285 -8.21 -20.86 1.59
C ARG A 285 -7.66 -19.47 1.91
N PHE A 286 -8.00 -18.49 1.08
CA PHE A 286 -7.69 -17.08 1.29
C PHE A 286 -8.29 -16.56 2.60
N ALA A 287 -9.60 -16.76 2.81
CA ALA A 287 -10.32 -16.26 3.97
C ALA A 287 -9.79 -16.81 5.30
N ARG A 288 -9.56 -18.13 5.40
CA ARG A 288 -8.99 -18.72 6.62
C ARG A 288 -7.57 -18.23 6.89
N SER A 289 -6.75 -18.04 5.85
CA SER A 289 -5.39 -17.53 6.02
C SER A 289 -5.36 -16.05 6.40
N PHE A 290 -6.27 -15.25 5.84
CA PHE A 290 -6.46 -13.84 6.18
C PHE A 290 -6.93 -13.66 7.62
N LEU A 291 -8.02 -14.34 8.01
CA LEU A 291 -8.56 -14.27 9.36
C LEU A 291 -7.56 -14.81 10.40
N GLY A 292 -6.84 -15.88 10.07
CA GLY A 292 -5.75 -16.41 10.89
C GLY A 292 -4.62 -15.40 11.10
N ALA A 293 -4.16 -14.72 10.05
CA ALA A 293 -3.13 -13.69 10.15
C ALA A 293 -3.58 -12.44 10.93
N VAL A 294 -4.84 -11.99 10.74
CA VAL A 294 -5.43 -10.90 11.55
C VAL A 294 -5.47 -11.31 13.03
N ALA A 295 -5.96 -12.52 13.34
CA ALA A 295 -6.05 -13.02 14.70
C ALA A 295 -4.67 -13.18 15.36
N VAL A 296 -3.66 -13.65 14.63
CA VAL A 296 -2.27 -13.73 15.10
C VAL A 296 -1.69 -12.34 15.36
N SER A 297 -1.84 -11.40 14.41
CA SER A 297 -1.36 -10.03 14.57
C SER A 297 -1.97 -9.36 15.80
N VAL A 298 -3.30 -9.36 15.91
CA VAL A 298 -4.04 -8.75 17.02
C VAL A 298 -3.79 -9.48 18.34
N GLY A 299 -3.65 -10.81 18.32
CA GLY A 299 -3.29 -11.61 19.49
C GLY A 299 -1.90 -11.29 20.03
N ILE A 300 -0.91 -11.10 19.15
CA ILE A 300 0.45 -10.65 19.54
C ILE A 300 0.38 -9.24 20.12
N THR A 301 -0.38 -8.32 19.51
CA THR A 301 -0.56 -6.96 20.07
C THR A 301 -1.21 -7.02 21.47
N GLY A 302 -2.32 -7.75 21.62
CA GLY A 302 -3.02 -7.89 22.90
C GLY A 302 -2.20 -8.57 24.01
N LEU A 303 -1.48 -9.65 23.70
CA LEU A 303 -0.62 -10.36 24.67
C LEU A 303 0.52 -9.48 25.19
N VAL A 304 1.05 -8.60 24.35
CA VAL A 304 2.16 -7.70 24.71
C VAL A 304 1.64 -6.52 25.54
N THR A 305 0.54 -5.88 25.14
CA THR A 305 -0.04 -4.78 25.93
C THR A 305 -0.52 -5.23 27.32
N THR A 306 -1.16 -6.40 27.40
CA THR A 306 -1.55 -6.99 28.69
C THR A 306 -0.35 -7.44 29.52
N GLY A 307 0.63 -8.11 28.91
CA GLY A 307 1.77 -8.69 29.63
C GLY A 307 2.87 -7.71 30.06
N TRP A 308 3.02 -6.56 29.39
CA TRP A 308 4.10 -5.60 29.67
C TRP A 308 3.64 -4.30 30.33
N SER A 309 2.46 -3.79 29.98
CA SER A 309 1.91 -2.53 30.50
C SER A 309 0.80 -2.72 31.54
N GLY A 310 0.26 -3.93 31.71
CA GLY A 310 -0.94 -4.18 32.53
C GLY A 310 -2.23 -3.58 31.93
N ASP A 311 -2.12 -2.88 30.81
CA ASP A 311 -3.19 -2.11 30.19
C ASP A 311 -3.80 -2.94 29.03
N ALA A 312 -5.00 -3.45 29.25
CA ALA A 312 -5.66 -4.44 28.39
C ALA A 312 -6.36 -3.85 27.16
N THR A 313 -6.02 -2.61 26.78
CA THR A 313 -6.87 -1.75 25.94
C THR A 313 -6.69 -1.92 24.43
N PHE A 314 -5.75 -2.75 23.95
CA PHE A 314 -5.66 -3.06 22.52
C PHE A 314 -6.60 -4.20 22.09
N GLY A 315 -7.65 -3.84 21.35
CA GLY A 315 -8.43 -4.76 20.54
C GLY A 315 -8.92 -4.08 19.26
N ILE A 316 -9.38 -4.88 18.29
CA ILE A 316 -9.99 -4.38 17.04
C ILE A 316 -11.15 -3.40 17.36
N ALA A 317 -11.92 -3.70 18.41
CA ALA A 317 -12.99 -2.83 18.91
C ALA A 317 -12.49 -1.43 19.29
N THR A 318 -11.31 -1.31 19.91
CA THR A 318 -10.72 -0.01 20.28
C THR A 318 -10.41 0.82 19.03
N THR A 319 -9.80 0.23 18.01
CA THR A 319 -9.53 0.91 16.73
C THR A 319 -10.82 1.29 16.00
N LEU A 320 -11.82 0.41 15.97
CA LEU A 320 -13.15 0.69 15.40
C LEU A 320 -13.97 1.71 16.20
N SER A 321 -13.63 1.95 17.48
CA SER A 321 -14.30 2.93 18.34
C SER A 321 -13.84 4.38 18.11
N LEU A 322 -12.69 4.56 17.43
CA LEU A 322 -12.09 5.87 17.15
C LEU A 322 -13.06 6.75 16.33
N PRO A 323 -13.30 8.02 16.72
CA PRO A 323 -14.16 8.93 15.97
C PRO A 323 -13.74 9.11 14.51
N ASP A 324 -12.43 9.02 14.25
CA ASP A 324 -11.86 9.20 12.92
C ASP A 324 -12.34 8.10 11.93
N TRP A 325 -12.66 6.91 12.44
CA TRP A 325 -13.24 5.77 11.69
C TRP A 325 -14.78 5.70 11.74
N GLN A 326 -15.44 6.52 12.57
CA GLN A 326 -16.89 6.54 12.73
C GLN A 326 -17.48 7.81 12.07
N PRO A 327 -18.07 7.72 10.85
CA PRO A 327 -18.56 8.88 10.11
C PRO A 327 -19.77 9.59 10.76
N TRP A 328 -20.38 8.97 11.78
CA TRP A 328 -21.43 9.55 12.62
C TRP A 328 -20.92 10.15 13.94
N LYS A 329 -19.59 10.30 14.09
CA LYS A 329 -18.96 11.03 15.20
C LYS A 329 -18.21 12.25 14.69
N GLU A 330 -18.11 13.24 15.58
CA GLU A 330 -17.27 14.41 15.37
C GLU A 330 -15.79 13.99 15.26
N PRO A 331 -15.06 14.44 14.22
CA PRO A 331 -13.67 14.07 14.01
C PRO A 331 -12.76 14.74 15.05
N THR A 332 -11.78 14.00 15.55
CA THR A 332 -10.77 14.56 16.49
C THR A 332 -9.47 14.96 15.81
N ALA A 333 -9.24 14.47 14.60
CA ALA A 333 -8.05 14.74 13.81
C ALA A 333 -8.29 15.85 12.77
N GLU A 334 -7.20 16.54 12.43
CA GLU A 334 -7.14 17.56 11.40
C GLU A 334 -7.41 16.97 10.00
N SER A 335 -8.30 17.59 9.22
CA SER A 335 -8.52 17.33 7.80
C SER A 335 -9.47 18.37 7.19
N ILE A 336 -9.95 18.14 5.95
CA ILE A 336 -11.08 18.89 5.37
C ILE A 336 -12.35 18.89 6.25
N TRP A 337 -12.49 17.92 7.15
CA TRP A 337 -13.67 17.77 8.01
C TRP A 337 -13.59 18.66 9.26
N THR A 338 -12.43 19.25 9.55
CA THR A 338 -12.27 20.23 10.63
C THR A 338 -13.02 21.51 10.26
N GLY A 339 -13.97 21.92 11.10
CA GLY A 339 -14.86 23.08 10.84
C GLY A 339 -16.06 22.78 9.93
N ALA A 340 -16.14 21.59 9.32
CA ALA A 340 -17.33 21.12 8.61
C ALA A 340 -18.21 20.25 9.52
N HIS A 341 -19.53 20.29 9.34
CA HIS A 341 -20.42 19.43 10.13
C HIS A 341 -20.19 17.96 9.78
N TRP A 342 -19.83 17.14 10.77
CA TRP A 342 -19.40 15.75 10.59
C TRP A 342 -20.36 14.88 9.77
N ALA A 343 -21.67 15.17 9.83
CA ALA A 343 -22.71 14.44 9.10
C ALA A 343 -22.50 14.39 7.57
N TYR A 344 -21.78 15.35 6.98
CA TYR A 344 -21.44 15.31 5.55
C TYR A 344 -20.53 14.15 5.14
N ARG A 345 -19.86 13.49 6.10
CA ARG A 345 -19.10 12.24 5.89
C ARG A 345 -20.02 11.04 5.62
N LEU A 346 -21.25 11.04 6.13
CA LEU A 346 -22.14 9.88 6.12
C LEU A 346 -22.59 9.48 4.70
N PRO A 347 -23.02 10.40 3.80
CA PRO A 347 -23.32 10.05 2.41
C PRO A 347 -22.12 9.46 1.67
N LEU A 348 -20.91 10.00 1.90
CA LEU A 348 -19.68 9.50 1.28
C LEU A 348 -19.32 8.09 1.78
N PHE A 349 -19.52 7.82 3.07
CA PHE A 349 -19.37 6.48 3.64
C PHE A 349 -20.40 5.48 3.08
N VAL A 350 -21.68 5.88 2.95
CA VAL A 350 -22.72 5.02 2.36
C VAL A 350 -22.38 4.69 0.90
N LEU A 351 -21.94 5.69 0.12
CA LEU A 351 -21.48 5.48 -1.25
C LEU A 351 -20.24 4.56 -1.30
N TYR A 352 -19.30 4.72 -0.37
CA TYR A 352 -18.12 3.85 -0.24
C TYR A 352 -18.51 2.39 0.06
N VAL A 353 -19.44 2.16 1.00
CA VAL A 353 -19.93 0.82 1.33
C VAL A 353 -20.68 0.20 0.14
N ALA A 354 -21.52 0.96 -0.56
CA ALA A 354 -22.19 0.51 -1.77
C ALA A 354 -21.18 0.13 -2.88
N PHE A 355 -20.14 0.95 -3.07
CA PHE A 355 -19.05 0.66 -3.99
C PHE A 355 -18.29 -0.61 -3.58
N LEU A 356 -17.94 -0.77 -2.30
CA LEU A 356 -17.26 -1.94 -1.75
C LEU A 356 -18.05 -3.24 -1.97
N VAL A 357 -19.36 -3.22 -1.73
CA VAL A 357 -20.25 -4.36 -2.02
C VAL A 357 -20.28 -4.61 -3.53
N GLY A 358 -20.45 -3.57 -4.35
CA GLY A 358 -20.46 -3.67 -5.81
C GLY A 358 -19.19 -4.33 -6.37
N VAL A 359 -18.01 -3.86 -5.96
CA VAL A 359 -16.72 -4.40 -6.44
C VAL A 359 -16.41 -5.80 -5.90
N SER A 360 -17.04 -6.23 -4.80
CA SER A 360 -16.90 -7.63 -4.35
C SER A 360 -17.50 -8.61 -5.37
N VAL A 361 -18.67 -8.29 -5.93
CA VAL A 361 -19.39 -9.15 -6.88
C VAL A 361 -18.96 -8.88 -8.33
N TRP A 362 -18.87 -7.62 -8.75
CA TRP A 362 -18.56 -7.20 -10.12
C TRP A 362 -17.15 -6.61 -10.24
N PRO A 363 -16.46 -6.70 -11.40
CA PRO A 363 -16.73 -7.60 -12.51
C PRO A 363 -16.57 -9.08 -12.09
N SER A 364 -17.05 -10.01 -12.91
CA SER A 364 -16.89 -11.45 -12.71
C SER A 364 -16.79 -12.16 -14.07
N PRO A 365 -15.72 -12.93 -14.35
CA PRO A 365 -14.56 -13.19 -13.49
C PRO A 365 -13.67 -11.95 -13.27
N LYS A 366 -12.86 -11.99 -12.21
CA LYS A 366 -11.85 -10.96 -11.92
C LYS A 366 -10.46 -11.46 -12.30
N ASN A 367 -9.73 -10.65 -13.06
CA ASN A 367 -8.31 -10.85 -13.35
C ASN A 367 -7.45 -9.92 -12.48
N LEU A 368 -6.12 -10.11 -12.53
CA LEU A 368 -5.14 -9.36 -11.75
C LEU A 368 -5.26 -7.85 -11.96
N SER A 369 -5.63 -7.40 -13.17
CA SER A 369 -5.77 -5.96 -13.41
C SER A 369 -6.97 -5.34 -12.71
N HIS A 370 -8.12 -6.04 -12.67
CA HIS A 370 -9.26 -5.61 -11.89
C HIS A 370 -8.90 -5.60 -10.39
N LEU A 371 -8.10 -6.57 -9.93
CA LEU A 371 -7.64 -6.63 -8.54
C LEU A 371 -6.76 -5.42 -8.18
N ILE A 372 -5.80 -5.05 -9.04
CA ILE A 372 -4.93 -3.89 -8.84
C ILE A 372 -5.74 -2.59 -8.86
N SER A 373 -6.55 -2.36 -9.90
CA SER A 373 -7.27 -1.09 -10.07
C SER A 373 -8.37 -0.89 -9.03
N LEU A 374 -9.13 -1.93 -8.70
CA LEU A 374 -10.18 -1.84 -7.68
C LEU A 374 -9.61 -1.81 -6.26
N SER A 375 -8.43 -2.41 -6.01
CA SER A 375 -7.74 -2.21 -4.73
C SER A 375 -7.28 -0.75 -4.59
N ALA A 376 -6.71 -0.15 -5.65
CA ALA A 376 -6.37 1.27 -5.64
C ALA A 376 -7.61 2.14 -5.40
N ALA A 377 -8.70 1.91 -6.14
CA ALA A 377 -9.96 2.65 -5.98
C ALA A 377 -10.55 2.51 -4.57
N LEU A 378 -10.51 1.32 -3.95
CA LEU A 378 -10.97 1.13 -2.57
C LEU A 378 -10.11 1.85 -1.54
N LEU A 379 -8.79 1.95 -1.73
CA LEU A 379 -7.89 2.65 -0.81
C LEU A 379 -7.96 4.17 -0.96
N ILE A 380 -8.12 4.65 -2.20
CA ILE A 380 -8.41 6.06 -2.47
C ILE A 380 -9.80 6.42 -1.92
N GLY A 381 -10.78 5.52 -2.03
CA GLY A 381 -12.14 5.71 -1.52
C GLY A 381 -12.22 5.96 -0.01
N VAL A 382 -11.27 5.43 0.78
CA VAL A 382 -11.16 5.71 2.22
C VAL A 382 -10.87 7.19 2.49
N GLN A 383 -10.10 7.86 1.62
CA GLN A 383 -9.69 9.25 1.80
C GLN A 383 -10.87 10.24 1.85
N PHE A 384 -12.00 9.89 1.22
CA PHE A 384 -13.18 10.76 1.16
C PHE A 384 -14.04 10.74 2.44
N TRP A 385 -13.88 9.77 3.34
CA TRP A 385 -14.73 9.69 4.55
C TRP A 385 -13.97 9.43 5.84
N HIS A 386 -12.73 8.94 5.77
CA HIS A 386 -11.82 8.87 6.91
C HIS A 386 -11.46 10.29 7.39
N ALA A 387 -11.56 10.54 8.68
CA ALA A 387 -11.44 11.91 9.21
C ALA A 387 -10.02 12.35 9.53
N ASP A 388 -9.12 11.43 9.84
CA ASP A 388 -7.71 11.76 10.07
C ASP A 388 -7.02 11.98 8.71
N ARG A 389 -6.60 13.22 8.46
CA ARG A 389 -5.81 13.70 7.31
C ARG A 389 -6.17 13.07 5.95
N GLY A 390 -7.47 13.13 5.61
CA GLY A 390 -8.00 12.63 4.34
C GLY A 390 -7.25 13.20 3.12
N GLY A 391 -6.80 12.31 2.24
CA GLY A 391 -6.06 12.64 1.01
C GLY A 391 -4.54 12.49 1.14
N VAL A 392 -3.97 12.41 2.36
CA VAL A 392 -2.51 12.43 2.56
C VAL A 392 -1.87 11.02 2.55
N TYR A 393 -2.64 9.93 2.71
CA TYR A 393 -2.08 8.55 2.73
C TYR A 393 -1.84 7.97 1.32
N VAL A 394 -1.16 8.74 0.46
CA VAL A 394 -0.91 8.38 -0.95
C VAL A 394 -0.14 7.08 -1.06
N LEU A 395 0.80 6.82 -0.15
CA LEU A 395 1.59 5.59 -0.12
C LEU A 395 0.76 4.31 0.06
N TRP A 396 -0.47 4.36 0.60
CA TRP A 396 -1.33 3.18 0.69
C TRP A 396 -1.68 2.59 -0.68
N TYR A 397 -1.86 3.45 -1.69
CA TYR A 397 -2.30 3.06 -3.03
C TYR A 397 -1.28 3.36 -4.14
N LEU A 398 -0.24 4.16 -3.87
CA LEU A 398 0.75 4.57 -4.87
C LEU A 398 1.39 3.40 -5.64
N PRO A 399 1.85 2.29 -5.03
CA PRO A 399 2.41 1.17 -5.80
C PRO A 399 1.37 0.52 -6.72
N LEU A 400 0.09 0.54 -6.36
CA LEU A 400 -0.99 0.04 -7.20
C LEU A 400 -1.26 0.99 -8.38
N LEU A 401 -1.13 2.31 -8.19
CA LEU A 401 -1.18 3.28 -9.28
C LEU A 401 0.01 3.13 -10.24
N VAL A 402 1.22 2.94 -9.71
CA VAL A 402 2.42 2.64 -10.51
C VAL A 402 2.22 1.34 -11.32
N MET A 403 1.66 0.29 -10.72
CA MET A 403 1.26 -0.92 -11.46
C MET A 403 0.19 -0.64 -12.52
N LEU A 404 -0.81 0.20 -12.23
CA LEU A 404 -1.88 0.56 -13.17
C LEU A 404 -1.36 1.32 -14.40
N VAL A 405 -0.37 2.21 -14.19
CA VAL A 405 0.32 2.95 -15.25
C VAL A 405 1.09 2.00 -16.17
N PHE A 406 1.85 1.05 -15.61
CA PHE A 406 2.69 0.10 -16.37
C PHE A 406 1.98 -1.19 -16.82
N ARG A 407 0.73 -1.39 -16.41
CA ARG A 407 -0.08 -2.59 -16.67
C ARG A 407 -0.11 -2.97 -18.17
N PRO A 408 0.29 -4.18 -18.57
CA PRO A 408 0.03 -4.71 -19.90
C PRO A 408 -1.40 -5.28 -20.00
N ASN A 409 -1.73 -5.98 -21.08
CA ASN A 409 -2.96 -6.77 -21.13
C ASN A 409 -2.86 -7.98 -20.18
N LEU A 410 -3.64 -7.95 -19.10
CA LEU A 410 -3.70 -8.98 -18.06
C LEU A 410 -5.03 -9.75 -18.05
N SER A 411 -5.76 -9.77 -19.16
CA SER A 411 -7.07 -10.44 -19.24
C SER A 411 -7.03 -11.92 -18.85
N ALA A 412 -5.95 -12.63 -19.19
CA ALA A 412 -5.72 -14.04 -18.82
C ALA A 412 -5.12 -14.24 -17.42
N ALA A 413 -4.73 -13.18 -16.71
CA ALA A 413 -4.08 -13.27 -15.40
C ALA A 413 -5.11 -13.44 -14.26
N GLU A 414 -5.85 -14.53 -14.30
CA GLU A 414 -6.84 -14.89 -13.28
C GLU A 414 -6.22 -15.78 -12.17
N PRO A 415 -6.87 -15.98 -11.00
CA PRO A 415 -6.36 -16.94 -10.03
C PRO A 415 -6.41 -18.37 -10.61
N PRO A 416 -5.47 -19.26 -10.26
CA PRO A 416 -5.40 -20.59 -10.87
C PRO A 416 -6.64 -21.42 -10.54
N ASN A 417 -7.13 -22.18 -11.52
CA ASN A 417 -8.22 -23.13 -11.31
C ASN A 417 -7.84 -24.16 -10.24
N TRP A 418 -8.81 -24.59 -9.45
CA TRP A 418 -8.63 -25.71 -8.55
C TRP A 418 -8.67 -27.02 -9.35
N GLU A 419 -7.49 -27.49 -9.75
CA GLU A 419 -7.30 -28.94 -9.85
C GLU A 419 -7.29 -29.50 -8.42
N PRO A 420 -8.16 -30.47 -8.10
CA PRO A 420 -8.05 -31.20 -6.85
C PRO A 420 -6.71 -31.94 -6.87
N SER A 421 -5.74 -31.46 -6.08
CA SER A 421 -4.54 -32.25 -5.85
C SER A 421 -4.96 -33.63 -5.35
N ALA A 422 -4.29 -34.67 -5.83
CA ALA A 422 -4.56 -36.06 -5.46
C ALA A 422 -4.06 -36.39 -4.04
N GLY A 423 -4.35 -35.50 -3.09
CA GLY A 423 -4.01 -35.62 -1.68
C GLY A 423 -4.76 -36.76 -1.01
N LEU A 424 -4.26 -37.16 0.16
CA LEU A 424 -4.77 -38.30 0.90
C LEU A 424 -6.29 -38.24 1.13
N VAL A 425 -6.83 -37.04 1.38
CA VAL A 425 -8.27 -36.81 1.63
C VAL A 425 -9.14 -37.10 0.40
N SER A 426 -8.74 -36.69 -0.82
CA SER A 426 -9.52 -36.98 -2.03
C SER A 426 -9.40 -38.46 -2.43
N ARG A 427 -8.25 -39.09 -2.18
CA ARG A 427 -8.07 -40.54 -2.32
C ARG A 427 -8.91 -41.34 -1.31
N LEU A 428 -8.96 -40.93 -0.05
CA LEU A 428 -9.78 -41.55 1.00
C LEU A 428 -11.28 -41.38 0.73
N ALA A 429 -11.73 -40.18 0.34
CA ALA A 429 -13.10 -39.95 -0.08
C ALA A 429 -13.49 -40.82 -1.29
N GLY A 430 -12.63 -40.90 -2.31
CA GLY A 430 -12.82 -41.77 -3.48
C GLY A 430 -12.67 -43.27 -3.21
N ALA A 431 -12.07 -43.68 -2.10
CA ALA A 431 -12.01 -45.06 -1.63
C ALA A 431 -13.25 -45.43 -0.81
N ALA A 432 -13.71 -44.53 0.07
CA ALA A 432 -14.96 -44.67 0.80
C ALA A 432 -16.16 -44.78 -0.17
N TRP A 433 -16.24 -43.90 -1.17
CA TRP A 433 -17.34 -43.93 -2.15
C TRP A 433 -17.36 -45.21 -3.00
N ARG A 434 -16.20 -45.81 -3.26
CA ARG A 434 -16.10 -47.08 -3.99
C ARG A 434 -16.52 -48.31 -3.17
N ARG A 435 -16.56 -48.22 -1.83
CA ARG A 435 -17.10 -49.28 -0.96
C ARG A 435 -18.62 -49.25 -0.81
N VAL A 436 -19.29 -48.18 -1.24
CA VAL A 436 -20.74 -47.97 -1.06
C VAL A 436 -21.55 -48.26 -2.34
N ARG A 437 -20.89 -48.48 -3.48
CA ARG A 437 -21.56 -48.98 -4.70
C ARG A 437 -21.47 -50.51 -4.78
N PRO A 438 -22.60 -51.24 -4.93
CA PRO A 438 -22.53 -52.63 -5.37
C PRO A 438 -21.91 -52.68 -6.77
N ALA A 439 -21.18 -53.75 -7.06
CA ALA A 439 -20.57 -53.96 -8.36
C ALA A 439 -21.65 -53.98 -9.45
N ARG A 440 -21.44 -53.22 -10.53
CA ARG A 440 -22.20 -53.45 -11.77
C ARG A 440 -21.76 -54.81 -12.33
N PRO A 441 -22.68 -55.67 -12.79
CA PRO A 441 -22.30 -56.86 -13.54
C PRO A 441 -21.53 -56.46 -14.78
N GLU A 442 -20.49 -57.23 -15.12
CA GLU A 442 -19.72 -57.02 -16.35
C GLU A 442 -20.61 -57.27 -17.58
N PRO A 443 -20.48 -56.46 -18.65
CA PRO A 443 -21.13 -56.78 -19.92
C PRO A 443 -20.48 -58.04 -20.52
N PRO A 444 -21.25 -58.90 -21.21
CA PRO A 444 -20.74 -60.16 -21.74
C PRO A 444 -19.63 -59.94 -22.78
N ASN A 445 -18.61 -60.79 -22.70
CA ASN A 445 -17.40 -60.73 -23.50
C ASN A 445 -17.70 -60.97 -24.98
N GLN A 446 -17.62 -59.93 -25.83
CA GLN A 446 -17.71 -60.07 -27.28
C GLN A 446 -16.32 -60.24 -27.89
N LEU A 447 -15.97 -61.50 -28.14
CA LEU A 447 -14.91 -61.94 -29.05
C LEU A 447 -15.52 -62.89 -30.09
N ALA A 448 -14.97 -62.86 -31.31
CA ALA A 448 -15.55 -63.38 -32.57
C ALA A 448 -16.80 -62.60 -33.04
N VAL A 449 -16.92 -62.23 -34.31
CA VAL A 449 -16.26 -62.73 -35.54
C VAL A 449 -15.45 -61.63 -36.23
#